data_AF-A0A2E2N918-F1
#
_entry.id   AF-A0A2E2N918-F1
#
_cell.length_a   1.000
_cell.length_b   1.000
_cell.length_c   1.000
_cell.angle_alpha   90.00
_cell.angle_beta   90.00
_cell.angle_gamma   90.00
#
_symmetry.space_group_name_H-M   'P 1'
#
loop_
_entity.id
_entity.type
_entity.pdbx_description
1 polymer ?
#
loop_
_entity_poly.entity_id
_entity_poly.type
_entity_poly.pdbx_seq_one_letter_code
_entity_poly.pdbx_strand_id
1 'polypeptide(L)'
;MNRRHPIEHFRVDDHGALVRTSIAADDHRYEHRCSLDTLQAVTHHFDGGDSDQRTLNQIVGVERVAWTQAAVALAFLKERGIVERRDDINHAASGDCYLNAMTEYHALREKGPEPVDAG
;
A
#
# COMPACT_ATOMS: atom_id res chain seq x y z
N MET A 1 9.81 -12.05 -23.15
CA MET A 1 9.34 -10.65 -23.03
C MET A 1 9.54 -10.21 -21.59
N ASN A 2 10.58 -9.45 -21.29
CA ASN A 2 10.73 -8.83 -19.96
C ASN A 2 9.63 -7.76 -19.85
N ARG A 3 8.53 -8.07 -19.17
CA ARG A 3 7.59 -7.03 -18.73
C ARG A 3 8.37 -6.15 -17.77
N ARG A 4 8.68 -4.91 -18.16
CA ARG A 4 9.05 -3.88 -17.19
C ARG A 4 7.90 -3.82 -16.20
N HIS A 5 8.18 -4.04 -14.92
CA HIS A 5 7.19 -3.75 -13.89
C HIS A 5 6.91 -2.25 -13.96
N PRO A 6 5.64 -1.82 -13.84
CA PRO A 6 5.31 -0.41 -13.72
C PRO A 6 6.16 0.20 -12.61
N ILE A 7 6.76 1.36 -12.87
CA ILE A 7 7.41 2.11 -11.80
C ILE A 7 6.28 2.71 -10.97
N GLU A 8 6.30 2.43 -9.68
CA GLU A 8 5.33 2.91 -8.71
C GLU A 8 6.00 3.86 -7.75
N HIS A 9 5.35 4.98 -7.47
CA HIS A 9 5.80 5.96 -6.49
C HIS A 9 4.71 6.20 -5.47
N PHE A 10 5.14 6.37 -4.22
CA PHE A 10 4.26 6.74 -3.13
C PHE A 10 4.62 8.13 -2.62
N ARG A 11 3.59 8.86 -2.19
CA ARG A 11 3.74 10.13 -1.47
C ARG A 11 2.55 10.32 -0.54
N VAL A 12 2.68 11.21 0.43
CA VAL A 12 1.54 11.73 1.19
C VAL A 12 1.22 13.12 0.67
N ASP A 13 -0.05 13.39 0.35
CA ASP A 13 -0.48 14.73 -0.07
C ASP A 13 -0.72 15.68 1.10
N ASP A 14 -1.00 16.95 0.80
CA ASP A 14 -1.23 18.00 1.80
C ASP A 14 -2.46 17.74 2.68
N HIS A 15 -3.36 16.84 2.26
CA HIS A 15 -4.53 16.41 3.02
C HIS A 15 -4.26 15.14 3.84
N GLY A 16 -3.04 14.62 3.82
CA GLY A 16 -2.65 13.41 4.54
C GLY A 16 -3.05 12.11 3.84
N ALA A 17 -3.52 12.14 2.58
CA ALA A 17 -3.83 10.92 1.85
C ALA A 17 -2.55 10.30 1.27
N LEU A 18 -2.45 8.98 1.38
CA LEU A 18 -1.42 8.20 0.68
C LEU A 18 -1.79 8.14 -0.80
N VAL A 19 -0.89 8.63 -1.65
CA VAL A 19 -1.07 8.61 -3.10
C VAL A 19 -0.09 7.64 -3.72
N ARG A 20 -0.62 6.74 -4.55
CA ARG A 20 0.14 5.86 -5.43
C ARG A 20 0.08 6.40 -6.84
N THR A 21 1.23 6.67 -7.42
CA THR A 21 1.39 7.01 -8.84
C THR A 21 1.96 5.80 -9.57
N SER A 22 1.28 5.32 -10.60
CA SER A 22 1.76 4.25 -11.48
C SER A 22 2.02 4.81 -12.87
N ILE A 23 3.21 4.53 -13.41
CA ILE A 23 3.59 4.92 -14.77
C ILE A 23 3.43 3.70 -15.69
N ALA A 24 2.51 3.79 -16.63
CA ALA A 24 2.26 2.74 -17.63
C ALA A 24 3.32 2.77 -18.75
N ALA A 25 3.35 1.72 -19.58
CA ALA A 25 4.35 1.58 -20.65
C ALA A 25 4.25 2.65 -21.75
N ASP A 26 3.09 3.32 -21.83
CA ASP A 26 2.77 4.44 -22.72
C ASP A 26 3.01 5.81 -22.05
N ASP A 27 3.73 5.83 -20.93
CA ASP A 27 4.04 7.03 -20.10
C ASP A 27 2.79 7.71 -19.50
N HIS A 28 1.61 7.08 -19.59
CA HIS A 28 0.43 7.57 -18.89
C HIS A 28 0.59 7.34 -17.38
N ARG A 29 0.43 8.43 -16.62
CA ARG A 29 0.50 8.45 -15.16
C ARG A 29 -0.90 8.33 -14.57
N TYR A 30 -1.09 7.34 -13.72
CA TYR A 30 -2.33 7.13 -12.98
C TYR A 30 -2.09 7.36 -11.49
N GLU A 31 -2.91 8.20 -10.87
CA GLU A 31 -2.89 8.41 -9.43
C GLU A 31 -4.13 7.78 -8.78
N HIS A 32 -3.89 7.04 -7.70
CA HIS A 32 -4.93 6.57 -6.80
C HIS A 32 -4.60 7.03 -5.38
N ARG A 33 -5.63 7.38 -4.62
CA ARG A 33 -5.49 7.87 -3.24
C ARG A 33 -6.09 6.90 -2.26
N CYS A 34 -5.54 6.87 -1.06
CA CYS A 34 -6.01 6.14 0.10
C CYS A 34 -6.00 7.07 1.31
N SER A 35 -7.11 7.16 2.03
CA SER A 35 -7.15 7.92 3.29
C SER A 35 -6.27 7.25 4.33
N LEU A 36 -5.76 8.04 5.29
CA LEU A 36 -5.02 7.50 6.43
C LEU A 36 -5.86 6.47 7.20
N ASP A 37 -7.14 6.76 7.43
CA ASP A 37 -8.07 5.85 8.10
C ASP A 37 -8.17 4.48 7.38
N THR A 38 -8.22 4.48 6.04
CA THR A 38 -8.26 3.23 5.26
C THR A 38 -6.93 2.48 5.37
N LEU A 39 -5.80 3.19 5.32
CA LEU A 39 -4.49 2.56 5.52
C LEU A 39 -4.41 1.91 6.91
N GLN A 40 -4.83 2.61 7.95
CA GLN A 40 -4.85 2.12 9.33
C GLN A 40 -5.78 0.90 9.51
N ALA A 41 -6.97 0.92 8.92
CA ALA A 41 -7.89 -0.22 8.97
C ALA A 41 -7.27 -1.46 8.31
N VAL A 42 -6.66 -1.28 7.13
CA VAL A 42 -5.99 -2.37 6.42
C VAL A 42 -4.80 -2.90 7.23
N THR A 43 -4.01 -2.06 7.88
CA THR A 43 -2.84 -2.53 8.63
C THR A 43 -3.22 -3.19 9.95
N HIS A 44 -4.22 -2.68 10.67
CA HIS A 44 -4.76 -3.34 11.86
C HIS A 44 -5.36 -4.70 11.55
N HIS A 45 -5.95 -4.86 10.35
CA HIS A 45 -6.38 -6.17 9.89
C HIS A 45 -5.24 -7.18 10.03
N PHE A 46 -3.99 -6.81 9.68
CA PHE A 46 -2.78 -7.65 9.74
C PHE A 46 -2.22 -7.94 11.12
N ASP A 47 -2.41 -7.06 12.10
CA ASP A 47 -1.99 -7.33 13.48
C ASP A 47 -2.89 -8.35 14.19
N GLY A 48 -4.15 -8.46 13.76
CA GLY A 48 -5.15 -9.36 14.33
C GLY A 48 -4.94 -10.83 13.96
N GLY A 49 -3.87 -11.46 14.43
CA GLY A 49 -3.63 -12.92 14.41
C GLY A 49 -3.78 -13.64 13.06
N ASP A 50 -3.88 -14.99 13.13
CA ASP A 50 -4.10 -15.91 12.00
C ASP A 50 -5.52 -15.78 11.42
N SER A 51 -5.85 -14.60 10.91
CA SER A 51 -6.98 -14.43 10.01
C SER A 51 -6.62 -15.02 8.64
N ASP A 52 -7.43 -15.96 8.15
CA ASP A 52 -7.36 -16.47 6.77
C ASP A 52 -7.90 -15.44 5.74
N GLN A 53 -8.47 -14.32 6.19
CA GLN A 53 -9.20 -13.34 5.37
C GLN A 53 -8.29 -12.28 4.74
N ARG A 54 -7.25 -12.74 4.08
CA ARG A 54 -6.10 -11.91 3.73
C ARG A 54 -6.01 -11.55 2.24
N THR A 55 -7.01 -11.93 1.44
CA THR A 55 -7.12 -11.45 0.05
C THR A 55 -7.68 -10.03 0.01
N LEU A 56 -7.43 -9.29 -1.06
CA LEU A 56 -7.92 -7.92 -1.19
C LEU A 56 -9.45 -7.83 -1.08
N ASN A 57 -10.19 -8.75 -1.69
CA ASN A 57 -11.65 -8.76 -1.62
C ASN A 57 -12.15 -9.04 -0.19
N GLN A 58 -11.46 -9.90 0.56
CA GLN A 58 -11.81 -10.17 1.95
C GLN A 58 -11.53 -8.96 2.83
N ILE A 59 -10.35 -8.33 2.69
CA ILE A 59 -10.01 -7.10 3.43
C ILE A 59 -11.06 -6.01 3.18
N VAL A 60 -11.43 -5.79 1.92
CA VAL A 60 -12.50 -4.85 1.53
C VAL A 60 -13.83 -5.19 2.20
N GLY A 61 -14.19 -6.47 2.25
CA GLY A 61 -15.43 -6.92 2.89
C GLY A 61 -15.44 -6.76 4.41
N VAL A 62 -14.34 -7.11 5.08
CA VAL A 62 -14.21 -7.06 6.55
C VAL A 62 -14.11 -5.61 7.03
N GLU A 63 -13.18 -4.84 6.45
CA GLU A 63 -12.92 -3.47 6.88
C GLU A 63 -13.93 -2.46 6.29
N ARG A 64 -14.77 -2.90 5.34
CA ARG A 64 -15.80 -2.07 4.67
C ARG A 64 -15.23 -0.80 4.04
N VAL A 65 -14.02 -0.91 3.48
CA VAL A 65 -13.32 0.19 2.80
C VAL A 65 -13.48 0.12 1.29
N ALA A 66 -13.25 1.25 0.61
CA ALA A 66 -13.30 1.26 -0.85
C ALA A 66 -12.18 0.41 -1.46
N TRP A 67 -12.52 -0.39 -2.49
CA TRP A 67 -11.59 -1.36 -3.09
C TRP A 67 -10.28 -0.73 -3.56
N THR A 68 -10.35 0.41 -4.29
CA THR A 68 -9.16 1.10 -4.80
C THR A 68 -8.26 1.61 -3.68
N GLN A 69 -8.83 2.05 -2.56
CA GLN A 69 -8.04 2.52 -1.42
C GLN A 69 -7.33 1.35 -0.72
N ALA A 70 -8.03 0.23 -0.51
CA ALA A 70 -7.40 -0.99 0.00
C ALA A 70 -6.29 -1.51 -0.92
N ALA A 71 -6.48 -1.39 -2.24
CA ALA A 71 -5.45 -1.76 -3.21
C ALA A 71 -4.21 -0.86 -3.10
N VAL A 72 -4.39 0.45 -2.92
CA VAL A 72 -3.28 1.41 -2.69
C VAL A 72 -2.55 1.11 -1.38
N ALA A 73 -3.29 0.89 -0.29
CA ALA A 73 -2.70 0.51 1.00
C ALA A 73 -1.88 -0.78 0.86
N LEU A 74 -2.45 -1.82 0.26
CA LEU A 74 -1.76 -3.10 0.10
C LEU A 74 -0.53 -3.00 -0.82
N ALA A 75 -0.57 -2.17 -1.86
CA ALA A 75 0.58 -1.92 -2.71
C ALA A 75 1.72 -1.23 -1.94
N PHE A 76 1.40 -0.22 -1.13
CA PHE A 76 2.37 0.45 -0.25
C PHE A 76 3.00 -0.52 0.75
N LEU A 77 2.20 -1.34 1.43
CA LEU A 77 2.72 -2.33 2.38
C LEU A 77 3.64 -3.36 1.73
N LYS A 78 3.37 -3.74 0.47
CA LYS A 78 4.22 -4.65 -0.30
C LYS A 78 5.53 -4.03 -0.72
N GLU A 79 5.47 -2.79 -1.21
CA GLU A 79 6.66 -2.04 -1.62
C GLU A 79 7.61 -1.83 -0.44
N ARG A 80 7.07 -1.57 0.76
CA ARG A 80 7.86 -1.46 2.01
C ARG A 80 8.28 -2.80 2.62
N GLY A 81 7.92 -3.93 2.04
CA GLY A 81 8.21 -5.26 2.60
C GLY A 81 7.49 -5.56 3.92
N ILE A 82 6.43 -4.83 4.25
CA ILE A 82 5.63 -5.02 5.47
C ILE A 82 4.61 -6.15 5.26
N VAL A 83 4.13 -6.31 4.03
CA VAL A 83 3.24 -7.40 3.62
C VAL A 83 3.82 -8.10 2.41
N GLU A 84 3.85 -9.43 2.43
CA GLU A 84 4.27 -10.27 1.31
C GLU A 84 3.09 -11.04 0.76
N ARG A 85 3.10 -11.32 -0.55
CA ARG A 85 2.15 -12.28 -1.13
C ARG A 85 2.80 -13.66 -1.17
N ARG A 86 2.14 -14.66 -0.58
CA ARG A 86 2.48 -16.08 -0.70
C ARG A 86 1.27 -16.78 -1.30
N ASP A 87 1.47 -17.43 -2.43
CA ASP A 87 0.39 -17.94 -3.27
C ASP A 87 -0.66 -16.84 -3.60
N ASP A 88 -1.91 -17.03 -3.19
CA ASP A 88 -3.00 -16.08 -3.40
C ASP A 88 -3.33 -15.22 -2.17
N ILE A 89 -2.53 -15.33 -1.12
CA ILE A 89 -2.82 -14.75 0.19
C ILE A 89 -1.73 -13.73 0.57
N ASN A 90 -2.13 -12.65 1.25
CA ASN A 90 -1.20 -11.65 1.77
C ASN A 90 -0.85 -11.96 3.23
N HIS A 91 0.42 -11.86 3.59
CA HIS A 91 0.91 -12.15 4.95
C HIS A 91 1.69 -10.96 5.46
N ALA A 92 1.49 -10.60 6.73
CA ALA A 92 2.36 -9.64 7.39
C ALA A 92 3.77 -10.25 7.52
N ALA A 93 4.80 -9.45 7.26
CA ALA A 93 6.19 -9.86 7.44
C ALA A 93 6.57 -9.93 8.93
N SER A 94 5.80 -9.28 9.81
CA SER A 94 6.00 -9.25 11.26
C SER A 94 4.66 -9.11 11.99
N GLY A 95 4.64 -9.30 13.30
CA GLY A 95 3.44 -9.09 14.13
C GLY A 95 3.04 -7.62 14.34
N ASP A 96 3.88 -6.67 13.93
CA ASP A 96 3.69 -5.24 14.14
C ASP A 96 3.43 -4.50 12.81
N CYS A 97 2.52 -5.03 12.00
CA CYS A 97 2.20 -4.50 10.67
C CYS A 97 1.74 -3.04 10.74
N TYR A 98 0.87 -2.70 11.70
CA TYR A 98 0.42 -1.32 11.90
C TYR A 98 1.59 -0.38 12.22
N LEU A 99 2.43 -0.73 13.19
CA LEU A 99 3.49 0.14 13.66
C LEU A 99 4.52 0.41 12.55
N ASN A 100 4.90 -0.64 11.82
CA ASN A 100 5.81 -0.51 10.68
C ASN A 100 5.19 0.37 9.57
N ALA A 101 3.91 0.17 9.26
CA ALA A 101 3.23 0.94 8.23
C ALA A 101 3.08 2.42 8.58
N MET A 102 2.75 2.73 9.84
CA MET A 102 2.63 4.11 10.30
C MET A 102 3.99 4.81 10.33
N THR A 103 5.06 4.08 10.68
CA THR A 103 6.43 4.60 10.64
C THR A 103 6.82 5.01 9.22
N GLU A 104 6.60 4.13 8.23
CA GLU A 104 6.89 4.44 6.82
C GLU A 104 6.00 5.56 6.28
N TYR A 105 4.70 5.56 6.61
CA TYR A 105 3.79 6.64 6.22
C TYR A 105 4.24 8.00 6.75
N HIS A 106 4.64 8.08 8.03
CA HIS A 106 5.10 9.33 8.62
C HIS A 106 6.46 9.77 8.06
N ALA A 107 7.38 8.83 7.84
CA ALA A 107 8.65 9.12 7.18
C ALA A 107 8.44 9.68 5.77
N LEU A 108 7.51 9.11 5.00
CA LEU A 108 7.15 9.58 3.66
C LEU A 108 6.50 10.97 3.69
N ARG A 109 5.63 11.22 4.68
CA ARG A 109 5.02 12.54 4.88
C ARG A 109 6.03 13.62 5.23
N GLU A 110 7.04 13.30 6.02
CA GLU A 110 8.06 14.27 6.46
C GLU A 110 9.13 14.55 5.41
N LYS A 111 9.57 13.53 4.67
CA LYS A 111 10.64 13.64 3.67
C LYS A 111 10.15 14.19 2.31
N GLY A 112 8.84 14.14 2.05
CA GLY A 112 8.28 14.46 0.74
C GLY A 112 8.35 13.26 -0.23
N PRO A 113 7.91 13.44 -1.49
CA PRO A 113 7.90 12.35 -2.46
C PRO A 113 9.31 11.79 -2.67
N GLU A 114 9.41 10.47 -2.78
CA GLU A 114 10.70 9.83 -3.09
C GLU A 114 11.24 10.33 -4.44
N PRO A 115 12.56 10.56 -4.54
CA PRO A 115 13.16 10.99 -5.79
C PRO A 115 12.91 9.95 -6.88
N VAL A 116 12.38 10.41 -8.00
CA VAL A 116 12.32 9.64 -9.25
C VAL A 116 13.75 9.51 -9.74
N ASP A 117 14.38 8.35 -9.53
CA ASP A 117 15.61 8.04 -10.24
C ASP A 117 15.31 8.08 -11.75
N ALA A 118 15.83 9.11 -12.41
CA ALA A 118 15.82 9.24 -13.86
C ALA A 118 16.80 8.21 -14.44
N GLY A 119 16.35 6.95 -14.51
CA GLY A 119 17.03 5.87 -15.21
C GLY A 119 16.78 5.89 -16.71
#